data_AF-A0A0D9W0T7-F1
#
_entry.id   AF-A0A0D9W0T7-F1
#
_cell.length_a   1.000
_cell.length_b   1.000
_cell.length_c   1.000
_cell.angle_alpha   90.00
_cell.angle_beta   90.00
_cell.angle_gamma   90.00
#
_symmetry.space_group_name_H-M   'P 1'
#
loop_
_entity.id
_entity.type
_entity.pdbx_description
1 polymer ?
#
loop_
_entity_poly.entity_id
_entity_poly.type
_entity_poly.pdbx_seq_one_letter_code
_entity_poly.pdbx_strand_id
1 'polypeptide(L)'
;MAAAAGWPLSSVAGLLPASLSLTLLLASLVVVVVLGAAAFFFEHIRKIGCTHSLERTAVYAAFFEDPNSLNKVSCPSIYDPAEKYISLIIPAYNEEYRLPEALTETLNYLKQRSAADKSFTYEVLIVDDGSTDHTSKVAFEFVRRHKIDNVRVLLLGRNHGKGEAVRKGMLHSRGELLLMLDADGATKVTDLEKLEAQVHALAKNDETSSAPSQRLSDAEIAVFGSRAHLEKEALATRKWYRNFLMKGFHLVVLLTAGPGIRDTQCGFKMFTRAAARKLFTNIRLKRWCFDVELVYLCKHLKIPMTEVSVSWTEIPGSKVRMTSILHMVFELLLIKVGYGLGIWKIYS
;
A
#
# COMPACT_ATOMS: atom_id res chain seq x y z
N MET A 1 -23.17 -80.42 27.71
CA MET A 1 -23.53 -79.14 28.36
C MET A 1 -22.26 -78.53 28.92
N ALA A 2 -21.62 -77.62 28.17
CA ALA A 2 -20.43 -76.88 28.61
C ALA A 2 -20.83 -75.40 28.67
N ALA A 3 -20.73 -74.81 29.87
CA ALA A 3 -21.11 -73.44 30.14
C ALA A 3 -20.09 -72.48 29.50
N ALA A 4 -20.59 -71.56 28.66
CA ALA A 4 -19.80 -70.47 28.12
C ALA A 4 -19.42 -69.51 29.25
N ALA A 5 -18.12 -69.40 29.54
CA ALA A 5 -17.56 -68.38 30.43
C ALA A 5 -17.64 -67.03 29.72
N GLY A 6 -18.73 -66.29 29.96
CA GLY A 6 -18.87 -64.91 29.54
C GLY A 6 -17.84 -64.04 30.27
N TRP A 7 -16.94 -63.42 29.52
CA TRP A 7 -16.11 -62.33 30.05
C TRP A 7 -17.01 -61.19 30.49
N PRO A 8 -16.87 -60.67 31.72
CA PRO A 8 -17.68 -59.53 32.16
C PRO A 8 -17.20 -58.28 31.42
N LEU A 9 -17.99 -57.83 30.45
CA LEU A 9 -17.83 -56.53 29.77
C LEU A 9 -18.01 -55.32 30.72
N SER A 10 -18.15 -55.53 32.03
CA SER A 10 -18.38 -54.50 33.04
C SER A 10 -17.11 -53.92 33.67
N SER A 11 -15.90 -54.43 33.38
CA SER A 11 -14.68 -53.98 34.07
C SER A 11 -13.95 -52.78 33.44
N VAL A 12 -14.51 -52.12 32.42
CA VAL A 12 -13.86 -50.96 31.76
C VAL A 12 -14.66 -49.67 31.90
N ALA A 13 -15.90 -49.73 32.41
CA ALA A 13 -16.82 -48.58 32.45
C ALA A 13 -16.57 -47.57 33.60
N GLY A 14 -15.42 -47.64 34.30
CA GLY A 14 -15.14 -46.83 35.48
C GLY A 14 -13.73 -46.24 35.59
N LEU A 15 -12.93 -46.27 34.52
CA LEU A 15 -11.50 -45.92 34.60
C LEU A 15 -11.20 -44.41 34.58
N LEU A 16 -12.16 -43.54 34.28
CA LEU A 16 -11.96 -42.08 34.27
C LEU A 16 -13.12 -41.38 34.99
N PRO A 17 -12.86 -40.49 35.98
CA PRO A 17 -13.91 -39.71 36.61
C PRO A 17 -14.66 -38.87 35.56
N ALA A 18 -15.98 -38.73 35.66
CA ALA A 18 -16.79 -37.99 34.69
C ALA A 18 -16.31 -36.54 34.46
N SER A 19 -15.72 -35.91 35.49
CA SER A 19 -15.05 -34.60 35.41
C SER A 19 -13.79 -34.62 34.52
N LEU A 20 -13.03 -35.71 34.52
CA LEU A 20 -11.87 -35.92 33.65
C LEU A 20 -12.30 -36.13 32.19
N SER A 21 -13.44 -36.79 31.97
CA SER A 21 -14.02 -36.94 30.63
C SER A 21 -14.52 -35.62 30.05
N LEU A 22 -15.17 -34.77 30.86
CA LEU A 22 -15.64 -33.45 30.41
C LEU A 22 -14.49 -32.49 30.13
N THR A 23 -13.46 -32.47 30.99
CA THR A 23 -12.26 -31.63 30.78
C THR A 23 -11.48 -32.06 29.54
N LEU A 24 -11.33 -33.36 29.29
CA LEU A 24 -10.71 -33.86 28.05
C LEU A 24 -11.51 -33.46 26.80
N LEU A 25 -12.84 -33.53 26.87
CA LEU A 25 -13.71 -33.13 25.77
C LEU A 25 -13.61 -31.63 25.49
N LEU A 26 -13.65 -30.78 26.53
CA LEU A 26 -13.44 -29.33 26.39
C LEU A 26 -12.06 -29.00 25.84
N ALA A 27 -11.00 -29.64 26.34
CA ALA A 27 -9.65 -29.46 25.83
C ALA A 27 -9.54 -29.87 24.36
N SER A 28 -10.12 -31.00 23.98
CA SER A 28 -10.16 -31.45 22.57
C SER A 28 -10.92 -30.47 21.67
N LEU A 29 -12.03 -29.91 22.15
CA LEU A 29 -12.81 -28.90 21.42
C LEU A 29 -11.98 -27.63 21.21
N VAL A 30 -11.27 -27.16 22.23
CA VAL A 30 -10.37 -26.00 22.11
C VAL A 30 -9.27 -26.28 21.08
N VAL A 31 -8.65 -27.46 21.11
CA VAL A 31 -7.62 -27.83 20.13
C VAL A 31 -8.20 -27.85 18.71
N VAL A 32 -9.36 -28.46 18.49
CA VAL A 32 -10.02 -28.49 17.18
C VAL A 32 -10.35 -27.08 16.69
N VAL A 33 -10.88 -26.21 17.56
CA VAL A 33 -11.18 -24.82 17.20
C VAL A 33 -9.91 -24.05 16.86
N VAL A 34 -8.83 -24.20 17.63
CA VAL A 34 -7.55 -23.53 17.37
C VAL A 34 -6.92 -24.01 16.06
N LEU A 35 -6.90 -25.33 15.82
CA LEU A 35 -6.38 -25.89 14.57
C LEU A 35 -7.24 -25.47 13.36
N GLY A 36 -8.56 -25.47 13.51
CA GLY A 36 -9.48 -25.00 12.48
C GLY A 36 -9.29 -23.51 12.16
N ALA A 37 -9.16 -22.66 13.17
CA ALA A 37 -8.87 -21.24 13.00
C ALA A 37 -7.50 -21.01 12.34
N ALA A 38 -6.47 -21.76 12.74
CA ALA A 38 -5.16 -21.71 12.12
C ALA A 38 -5.22 -22.14 10.64
N ALA A 39 -5.89 -23.25 10.33
CA ALA A 39 -6.06 -23.72 8.95
C ALA A 39 -6.78 -22.69 8.08
N PHE A 40 -7.88 -22.10 8.58
CA PHE A 40 -8.59 -21.02 7.89
C PHE A 40 -7.68 -19.80 7.65
N PHE A 41 -6.88 -19.42 8.64
CA PHE A 41 -5.95 -18.31 8.53
C PHE A 41 -4.85 -18.57 7.50
N PHE A 42 -4.22 -19.75 7.50
CA PHE A 42 -3.23 -20.13 6.48
C PHE A 42 -3.83 -20.20 5.08
N GLU A 43 -5.04 -20.74 4.95
CA GLU A 43 -5.75 -20.78 3.68
C GLU A 43 -6.09 -19.37 3.18
N HIS A 44 -6.46 -18.45 4.08
CA HIS A 44 -6.64 -17.04 3.76
C HIS A 44 -5.36 -16.39 3.23
N ILE A 45 -4.22 -16.58 3.90
CA ILE A 45 -2.91 -16.08 3.44
C ILE A 45 -2.56 -16.66 2.06
N ARG A 46 -2.72 -17.98 1.89
CA ARG A 46 -2.43 -18.67 0.63
C ARG A 46 -3.31 -18.12 -0.50
N LYS A 47 -4.60 -17.91 -0.25
CA LYS A 47 -5.55 -17.34 -1.21
C LYS A 47 -5.16 -15.92 -1.63
N ILE A 48 -4.69 -15.07 -0.72
CA ILE A 48 -4.13 -13.74 -1.05
C ILE A 48 -2.96 -13.89 -2.04
N GLY A 49 -2.02 -14.80 -1.74
CA GLY A 49 -0.87 -15.07 -2.62
C GLY A 49 -1.26 -15.56 -4.02
N CYS A 50 -2.20 -16.51 -4.11
CA CYS A 50 -2.71 -17.02 -5.38
C CYS A 50 -3.44 -15.93 -6.18
N THR A 51 -4.33 -15.17 -5.53
CA THR A 51 -5.09 -14.09 -6.18
C THR A 51 -4.15 -13.02 -6.73
N HIS A 52 -3.15 -12.63 -5.96
CA HIS A 52 -2.10 -11.71 -6.41
C HIS A 52 -1.37 -12.23 -7.66
N SER A 53 -0.99 -13.52 -7.68
CA SER A 53 -0.32 -14.11 -8.83
C SER A 53 -1.16 -14.06 -10.11
N LEU A 54 -2.48 -14.25 -10.00
CA LEU A 54 -3.41 -14.13 -11.12
C LEU A 54 -3.56 -12.67 -11.57
N GLU A 55 -3.75 -11.76 -10.62
CA GLU A 55 -3.92 -10.32 -10.90
C GLU A 55 -2.68 -9.69 -11.51
N ARG A 56 -1.47 -10.16 -11.16
CA ARG A 56 -0.21 -9.73 -11.78
C ARG A 56 -0.19 -10.03 -13.28
N THR A 57 -0.69 -11.18 -13.70
CA THR A 57 -0.76 -11.56 -15.13
C THR A 57 -1.87 -10.79 -15.86
N ALA A 58 -2.90 -10.34 -15.15
CA ALA A 58 -4.06 -9.65 -15.72
C ALA A 58 -3.90 -8.11 -15.89
N VAL A 59 -2.73 -7.54 -15.59
CA VAL A 59 -2.50 -6.07 -15.67
C VAL A 59 -2.65 -5.52 -17.11
N TYR A 60 -2.54 -6.36 -18.13
CA TYR A 60 -2.55 -5.96 -19.55
C TYR A 60 -3.92 -5.58 -20.15
N ALA A 61 -5.02 -5.72 -19.40
CA ALA A 61 -6.38 -5.48 -19.93
C ALA A 61 -7.02 -4.16 -19.50
N ALA A 62 -6.29 -3.27 -18.82
CA ALA A 62 -6.82 -1.99 -18.38
C ALA A 62 -6.90 -0.97 -19.53
N PHE A 63 -7.95 -0.15 -19.53
CA PHE A 63 -8.13 0.97 -20.47
C PHE A 63 -8.50 2.23 -19.71
N PHE A 64 -8.05 3.37 -20.24
CA PHE A 64 -8.49 4.70 -19.84
C PHE A 64 -9.68 5.13 -20.69
N GLU A 65 -10.65 5.79 -20.08
CA GLU A 65 -11.72 6.47 -20.81
C GLU A 65 -11.35 7.95 -20.99
N ASP A 66 -11.27 8.40 -22.23
CA ASP A 66 -11.13 9.83 -22.53
C ASP A 66 -12.52 10.50 -22.45
N PRO A 67 -12.75 11.42 -21.49
CA PRO A 67 -14.06 12.07 -21.34
C PRO A 67 -14.39 13.06 -22.47
N ASN A 68 -13.45 13.33 -23.39
CA ASN A 68 -13.67 14.16 -24.57
C ASN A 68 -14.02 13.33 -25.81
N SER A 69 -13.28 12.25 -26.08
CA SER A 69 -13.48 11.42 -27.28
C SER A 69 -14.34 10.18 -27.06
N LEU A 70 -14.59 9.78 -25.80
CA LEU A 70 -15.24 8.53 -25.40
C LEU A 70 -14.55 7.26 -25.94
N ASN A 71 -13.33 7.40 -26.47
CA ASN A 71 -12.53 6.28 -26.93
C ASN A 71 -11.80 5.63 -25.75
N LYS A 72 -11.65 4.31 -25.82
CA LYS A 72 -10.78 3.57 -24.92
C LYS A 72 -9.34 3.78 -25.34
N VAL A 73 -8.53 4.34 -24.43
CA VAL A 73 -7.08 4.49 -24.61
C VAL A 73 -6.39 3.37 -23.86
N SER A 74 -5.43 2.68 -24.50
CA SER A 74 -4.66 1.61 -23.84
C SER A 74 -3.96 2.16 -22.60
N CYS A 75 -3.99 1.41 -21.49
CA CYS A 75 -3.21 1.79 -20.33
C CYS A 75 -1.72 1.54 -20.60
N PRO A 76 -0.84 2.56 -20.50
CA PRO A 76 0.60 2.33 -20.40
C PRO A 76 0.94 1.38 -19.26
N SER A 77 2.07 0.73 -19.41
CA SER A 77 2.65 -0.16 -18.44
C SER A 77 3.88 0.46 -17.79
N ILE A 78 4.10 0.16 -16.52
CA ILE A 78 5.36 0.47 -15.83
C ILE A 78 6.58 -0.14 -16.56
N TYR A 79 6.38 -1.22 -17.31
CA TYR A 79 7.42 -1.88 -18.09
C TYR A 79 7.78 -1.15 -19.39
N ASP A 80 6.94 -0.21 -19.84
CA ASP A 80 7.25 0.62 -20.99
C ASP A 80 8.32 1.68 -20.62
N PRO A 81 9.08 2.19 -21.60
CA PRO A 81 9.96 3.34 -21.41
C PRO A 81 9.20 4.54 -20.81
N ALA A 82 9.88 5.35 -20.00
CA ALA A 82 9.27 6.56 -19.46
C ALA A 82 8.96 7.57 -20.58
N GLU A 83 7.74 8.11 -20.59
CA GLU A 83 7.31 9.18 -21.51
C GLU A 83 7.26 10.55 -20.83
N LYS A 84 7.17 10.55 -19.49
CA LYS A 84 7.12 11.75 -18.66
C LYS A 84 8.30 11.75 -17.69
N TYR A 85 8.71 12.91 -17.24
CA TYR A 85 9.69 13.01 -16.16
C TYR A 85 9.08 12.52 -14.83
N ILE A 86 7.85 12.92 -14.52
CA ILE A 86 7.18 12.51 -13.29
C ILE A 86 5.70 12.16 -13.46
N SER A 87 5.24 11.12 -12.77
CA SER A 87 3.83 10.78 -12.59
C SER A 87 3.42 11.02 -11.15
N LEU A 88 2.35 11.77 -10.93
CA LEU A 88 1.73 11.93 -9.62
C LEU A 88 0.50 11.01 -9.53
N ILE A 89 0.55 10.02 -8.66
CA ILE A 89 -0.50 9.02 -8.45
C ILE A 89 -1.33 9.46 -7.25
N ILE A 90 -2.61 9.78 -7.50
CA ILE A 90 -3.53 10.29 -6.49
C ILE A 90 -4.66 9.27 -6.29
N PRO A 91 -4.61 8.41 -5.25
CA PRO A 91 -5.73 7.53 -4.92
C PRO A 91 -6.89 8.34 -4.33
N ALA A 92 -8.09 8.13 -4.84
CA ALA A 92 -9.30 8.84 -4.41
C ALA A 92 -10.41 7.85 -4.07
N TYR A 93 -11.07 8.07 -2.93
CA TYR A 93 -12.29 7.36 -2.55
C TYR A 93 -13.21 8.27 -1.73
N ASN A 94 -14.32 8.67 -2.32
CA ASN A 94 -15.27 9.62 -1.75
C ASN A 94 -14.61 10.95 -1.32
N GLU A 95 -13.95 11.60 -2.28
CA GLU A 95 -13.15 12.82 -2.13
C GLU A 95 -13.72 14.03 -2.89
N GLU A 96 -15.00 14.02 -3.26
CA GLU A 96 -15.61 15.07 -4.12
C GLU A 96 -15.37 16.51 -3.62
N TYR A 97 -15.26 16.70 -2.30
CA TYR A 97 -15.02 18.00 -1.68
C TYR A 97 -13.55 18.36 -1.49
N ARG A 98 -12.65 17.38 -1.32
CA ARG A 98 -11.23 17.62 -1.01
C ARG A 98 -10.35 17.58 -2.27
N LEU A 99 -10.71 16.72 -3.22
CA LEU A 99 -9.98 16.52 -4.47
C LEU A 99 -9.83 17.82 -5.31
N PRO A 100 -10.85 18.69 -5.46
CA PRO A 100 -10.71 19.88 -6.31
C PRO A 100 -9.61 20.86 -5.88
N GLU A 101 -9.51 21.14 -4.58
CA GLU A 101 -8.53 22.08 -4.04
C GLU A 101 -7.12 21.50 -4.17
N ALA A 102 -6.94 20.25 -3.73
CA ALA A 102 -5.68 19.52 -3.81
C ALA A 102 -5.16 19.42 -5.26
N LEU A 103 -6.03 19.09 -6.22
CA LEU A 103 -5.68 19.04 -7.64
C LEU A 103 -5.34 20.41 -8.20
N THR A 104 -6.09 21.45 -7.83
CA THR A 104 -5.84 22.81 -8.32
C THR A 104 -4.47 23.32 -7.87
N GLU A 105 -4.12 23.14 -6.59
CA GLU A 105 -2.79 23.46 -6.07
C GLU A 105 -1.70 22.68 -6.82
N THR A 106 -1.87 21.36 -6.90
CA THR A 106 -0.91 20.45 -7.57
C THR A 106 -0.66 20.86 -9.02
N LEU A 107 -1.73 21.06 -9.79
CA LEU A 107 -1.64 21.39 -11.21
C LEU A 107 -1.08 22.78 -11.45
N ASN A 108 -1.35 23.76 -10.58
CA ASN A 108 -0.76 25.08 -10.67
C ASN A 108 0.76 25.03 -10.47
N TYR A 109 1.22 24.29 -9.44
CA TYR A 109 2.64 24.07 -9.20
C TYR A 109 3.33 23.37 -10.39
N LEU A 110 2.76 22.26 -10.88
CA LEU A 110 3.35 21.50 -11.99
C LEU A 110 3.42 22.32 -13.29
N LYS A 111 2.39 23.13 -13.59
CA LYS A 111 2.41 24.04 -14.74
C LYS A 111 3.49 25.11 -14.62
N GLN A 112 3.66 25.70 -13.44
CA GLN A 112 4.72 26.68 -13.21
C GLN A 112 6.09 26.05 -13.42
N ARG A 113 6.32 24.84 -12.89
CA ARG A 113 7.57 24.13 -13.06
C ARG A 113 7.84 23.76 -14.53
N SER A 114 6.84 23.26 -15.25
CA SER A 114 6.96 22.93 -16.69
C SER A 114 7.10 24.17 -17.58
N ALA A 115 6.60 25.33 -17.14
CA ALA A 115 6.83 26.60 -17.82
C ALA A 115 8.28 27.08 -17.64
N ALA A 116 8.85 26.90 -16.43
CA ALA A 116 10.22 27.27 -16.11
C ALA A 116 11.27 26.33 -16.72
N ASP A 117 10.96 25.04 -16.81
CA ASP A 117 11.84 24.01 -17.38
C ASP A 117 11.08 23.12 -18.36
N LYS A 118 11.44 23.19 -19.64
CA LYS A 118 10.81 22.42 -20.72
C LYS A 118 11.12 20.92 -20.66
N SER A 119 12.19 20.52 -19.97
CA SER A 119 12.48 19.11 -19.74
C SER A 119 11.58 18.49 -18.67
N PHE A 120 11.00 19.32 -17.80
CA PHE A 120 10.04 18.90 -16.79
C PHE A 120 8.66 18.63 -17.42
N THR A 121 8.43 17.36 -17.76
CA THR A 121 7.14 16.86 -18.23
C THR A 121 6.46 16.04 -17.12
N TYR A 122 5.16 16.18 -16.98
CA TYR A 122 4.44 15.53 -15.89
C TYR A 122 3.15 14.88 -16.35
N GLU A 123 2.62 14.01 -15.51
CA GLU A 123 1.23 13.62 -15.54
C GLU A 123 0.66 13.50 -14.12
N VAL A 124 -0.64 13.69 -13.99
CA VAL A 124 -1.42 13.41 -12.79
C VAL A 124 -2.38 12.27 -13.11
N LEU A 125 -2.21 11.15 -12.42
CA LEU A 125 -3.05 9.96 -12.53
C LEU A 125 -3.92 9.84 -11.29
N ILE A 126 -5.20 10.20 -11.44
CA ILE A 126 -6.21 10.05 -10.40
C ILE A 126 -6.74 8.62 -10.47
N VAL A 127 -6.70 7.89 -9.36
CA VAL A 127 -7.21 6.52 -9.30
C VAL A 127 -8.44 6.49 -8.40
N ASP A 128 -9.62 6.41 -9.01
CA ASP A 128 -10.88 6.29 -8.29
C ASP A 128 -11.11 4.83 -7.87
N ASP A 129 -11.03 4.59 -6.55
CA ASP A 129 -11.23 3.29 -5.91
C ASP A 129 -12.72 2.96 -5.75
N GLY A 130 -13.51 3.18 -6.81
CA GLY A 130 -14.95 2.93 -6.86
C GLY A 130 -15.75 3.79 -5.90
N SER A 131 -15.56 5.12 -5.97
CA SER A 131 -16.33 6.07 -5.18
C SER A 131 -17.84 5.95 -5.42
N THR A 132 -18.62 6.24 -4.37
CA THR A 132 -20.09 6.27 -4.38
C THR A 132 -20.65 7.69 -4.46
N ASP A 133 -19.79 8.70 -4.38
CA ASP A 133 -20.11 10.13 -4.50
C ASP A 133 -19.73 10.67 -5.90
N HIS A 134 -19.64 12.00 -6.07
CA HIS A 134 -19.28 12.61 -7.36
C HIS A 134 -17.76 12.70 -7.63
N THR A 135 -16.90 11.98 -6.90
CA THR A 135 -15.44 12.02 -7.08
C THR A 135 -15.00 11.77 -8.52
N SER A 136 -15.54 10.74 -9.18
CA SER A 136 -15.20 10.41 -10.56
C SER A 136 -15.58 11.53 -11.53
N LYS A 137 -16.76 12.14 -11.34
CA LYS A 137 -17.23 13.30 -12.12
C LYS A 137 -16.27 14.47 -11.98
N VAL A 138 -15.90 14.82 -10.74
CA VAL A 138 -14.91 15.87 -10.45
C VAL A 138 -13.59 15.57 -11.16
N ALA A 139 -13.08 14.35 -11.05
CA ALA A 139 -11.82 13.95 -11.68
C ALA A 139 -11.86 14.10 -13.22
N PHE A 140 -12.96 13.69 -13.86
CA PHE A 140 -13.13 13.85 -15.31
C PHE A 140 -13.21 15.32 -15.76
N GLU A 141 -13.74 16.22 -14.93
CA GLU A 141 -13.71 17.66 -15.25
C GLU A 141 -12.27 18.20 -15.32
N PHE A 142 -11.36 17.71 -14.48
CA PHE A 142 -9.95 18.10 -14.56
C PHE A 142 -9.27 17.58 -15.84
N VAL A 143 -9.60 16.36 -16.29
CA VAL A 143 -9.12 15.83 -17.58
C VAL A 143 -9.56 16.73 -18.74
N ARG A 144 -10.84 17.14 -18.76
CA ARG A 144 -11.38 18.05 -19.77
C ARG A 144 -10.66 19.40 -19.77
N ARG A 145 -10.37 19.95 -18.59
CA ARG A 145 -9.70 21.25 -18.44
C ARG A 145 -8.22 21.21 -18.81
N HIS A 146 -7.51 20.09 -18.65
CA HIS A 146 -6.04 20.06 -18.73
C HIS A 146 -5.43 19.09 -19.75
N LYS A 147 -6.28 18.47 -20.59
CA LYS A 147 -5.95 17.47 -21.60
C LYS A 147 -5.54 16.13 -20.98
N ILE A 148 -5.91 15.05 -21.68
CA ILE A 148 -5.63 13.68 -21.26
C ILE A 148 -4.14 13.36 -21.14
N ASP A 149 -3.27 14.09 -21.85
CA ASP A 149 -1.83 13.88 -21.77
C ASP A 149 -1.24 14.31 -20.41
N ASN A 150 -1.87 15.25 -19.70
CA ASN A 150 -1.41 15.73 -18.40
C ASN A 150 -2.23 15.20 -17.24
N VAL A 151 -3.52 14.89 -17.44
CA VAL A 151 -4.41 14.40 -16.39
C VAL A 151 -5.18 13.19 -16.89
N ARG A 152 -5.12 12.08 -16.16
CA ARG A 152 -5.80 10.82 -16.48
C ARG A 152 -6.56 10.30 -15.27
N VAL A 153 -7.61 9.52 -15.53
CA VAL A 153 -8.44 8.91 -14.49
C VAL A 153 -8.50 7.40 -14.70
N LEU A 154 -8.09 6.63 -13.71
CA LEU A 154 -8.26 5.18 -13.66
C LEU A 154 -9.43 4.83 -12.74
N LEU A 155 -10.48 4.24 -13.29
CA LEU A 155 -11.63 3.75 -12.51
C LEU A 155 -11.43 2.28 -12.14
N LEU A 156 -11.46 1.96 -10.84
CA LEU A 156 -11.42 0.56 -10.38
C LEU A 156 -12.79 -0.11 -10.34
N GLY A 157 -13.87 0.66 -10.46
CA GLY A 157 -15.26 0.19 -10.52
C GLY A 157 -15.84 -0.30 -9.19
N ARG A 158 -15.02 -0.62 -8.20
CA ARG A 158 -15.43 -0.92 -6.81
C ARG A 158 -14.31 -0.58 -5.84
N ASN A 159 -14.64 -0.44 -4.55
CA ASN A 159 -13.65 -0.24 -3.51
C ASN A 159 -12.82 -1.50 -3.22
N HIS A 160 -11.55 -1.46 -3.60
CA HIS A 160 -10.54 -2.46 -3.27
C HIS A 160 -9.71 -2.05 -2.05
N GLY A 161 -9.49 -0.75 -1.88
CA GLY A 161 -8.68 -0.13 -0.84
C GLY A 161 -7.53 0.70 -1.41
N LYS A 162 -7.03 1.63 -0.58
CA LYS A 162 -5.96 2.57 -0.94
C LYS A 162 -4.73 1.90 -1.54
N GLY A 163 -4.26 0.80 -0.95
CA GLY A 163 -3.10 0.07 -1.46
C GLY A 163 -3.29 -0.46 -2.90
N GLU A 164 -4.49 -0.95 -3.25
CA GLU A 164 -4.77 -1.39 -4.63
C GLU A 164 -4.85 -0.19 -5.59
N ALA A 165 -5.49 0.91 -5.17
CA ALA A 165 -5.55 2.15 -5.96
C ALA A 165 -4.15 2.69 -6.27
N VAL A 166 -3.28 2.77 -5.26
CA VAL A 166 -1.87 3.17 -5.44
C VAL A 166 -1.15 2.17 -6.34
N ARG A 167 -1.28 0.87 -6.08
CA ARG A 167 -0.64 -0.18 -6.88
C ARG A 167 -1.01 -0.07 -8.35
N LYS A 168 -2.30 0.03 -8.67
CA LYS A 168 -2.79 0.16 -10.05
C LYS A 168 -2.33 1.47 -10.69
N GLY A 169 -2.35 2.57 -9.95
CA GLY A 169 -1.81 3.84 -10.43
C GLY A 169 -0.32 3.77 -10.77
N MET A 170 0.47 3.16 -9.90
CA MET A 170 1.91 3.00 -10.12
C MET A 170 2.19 2.13 -11.34
N LEU A 171 1.50 0.99 -11.48
CA LEU A 171 1.67 0.06 -12.60
C LEU A 171 1.22 0.64 -13.96
N HIS A 172 0.38 1.69 -13.97
CA HIS A 172 -0.12 2.36 -15.17
C HIS A 172 0.39 3.80 -15.36
N SER A 173 1.46 4.15 -14.66
CA SER A 173 2.14 5.44 -14.76
C SER A 173 3.10 5.49 -15.95
N ARG A 174 3.46 6.69 -16.42
CA ARG A 174 4.40 6.96 -17.54
C ARG A 174 5.71 7.63 -17.11
N GLY A 175 5.84 8.01 -15.84
CA GLY A 175 6.92 8.84 -15.31
C GLY A 175 8.23 8.09 -15.04
N GLU A 176 9.36 8.73 -15.26
CA GLU A 176 10.66 8.25 -14.76
C GLU A 176 10.68 8.24 -13.22
N LEU A 177 10.09 9.27 -12.61
CA LEU A 177 9.76 9.33 -11.19
C LEU A 177 8.26 9.14 -10.98
N LEU A 178 7.90 8.46 -9.88
CA LEU A 178 6.52 8.22 -9.50
C LEU A 178 6.31 8.72 -8.08
N LEU A 179 5.40 9.67 -7.89
CA LEU A 179 5.04 10.22 -6.60
C LEU A 179 3.62 9.80 -6.23
N MET A 180 3.47 9.09 -5.12
CA MET A 180 2.17 8.97 -4.46
C MET A 180 1.87 10.25 -3.70
N LEU A 181 0.67 10.81 -3.88
CA LEU A 181 0.16 11.97 -3.15
C LEU A 181 -1.30 11.73 -2.74
N ASP A 182 -1.64 11.95 -1.46
CA ASP A 182 -3.01 11.83 -0.98
C ASP A 182 -3.95 12.88 -1.60
N ALA A 183 -5.19 12.48 -1.88
CA ALA A 183 -6.20 13.31 -2.53
C ALA A 183 -6.74 14.48 -1.68
N ASP A 184 -6.31 14.59 -0.43
CA ASP A 184 -6.84 15.57 0.53
C ASP A 184 -6.04 16.86 0.65
N GLY A 185 -4.90 16.96 -0.04
CA GLY A 185 -4.05 18.16 0.01
C GLY A 185 -3.35 18.37 1.35
N ALA A 186 -3.30 17.35 2.22
CA ALA A 186 -2.67 17.49 3.54
C ALA A 186 -1.16 17.70 3.46
N THR A 187 -0.49 17.19 2.42
CA THR A 187 0.93 17.45 2.16
C THR A 187 1.09 18.46 1.04
N LYS A 188 1.95 19.47 1.25
CA LYS A 188 2.25 20.48 0.23
C LYS A 188 2.97 19.86 -0.96
N VAL A 189 2.46 20.09 -2.17
CA VAL A 189 3.06 19.56 -3.40
C VAL A 189 4.48 20.07 -3.64
N THR A 190 4.82 21.27 -3.14
CA THR A 190 6.16 21.87 -3.29
C THR A 190 7.26 21.05 -2.61
N ASP A 191 6.93 20.22 -1.62
CA ASP A 191 7.91 19.33 -0.98
C ASP A 191 8.35 18.16 -1.88
N LEU A 192 7.75 18.01 -3.07
CA LEU A 192 8.20 17.10 -4.11
C LEU A 192 9.70 17.30 -4.42
N GLU A 193 10.17 18.54 -4.45
CA GLU A 193 11.57 18.88 -4.72
C GLU A 193 12.51 18.31 -3.67
N LYS A 194 12.07 18.19 -2.41
CA LYS A 194 12.87 17.59 -1.34
C LYS A 194 13.07 16.09 -1.57
N LEU A 195 12.00 15.40 -1.98
CA LEU A 195 12.06 13.96 -2.27
C LEU A 195 12.91 13.71 -3.52
N GLU A 196 12.69 14.50 -4.56
CA GLU A 196 13.45 14.46 -5.80
C GLU A 196 14.96 14.68 -5.56
N ALA A 197 15.34 15.68 -4.76
CA ALA A 197 16.73 15.93 -4.41
C ALA A 197 17.37 14.71 -3.72
N GLN A 198 16.63 13.99 -2.87
CA GLN A 198 17.12 12.77 -2.24
C GLN A 198 17.25 11.61 -3.22
N VAL A 199 16.32 11.47 -4.16
CA VAL A 199 16.45 10.47 -5.24
C VAL A 199 17.74 10.71 -6.02
N HIS A 200 18.00 11.95 -6.45
CA HIS A 200 19.23 12.31 -7.16
C HIS A 200 20.49 12.10 -6.31
N ALA A 201 20.45 12.42 -5.02
CA ALA A 201 21.58 12.20 -4.12
C ALA A 201 21.91 10.71 -3.95
N LEU A 202 20.89 9.86 -3.82
CA LEU A 202 21.07 8.41 -3.71
C LEU A 202 21.55 7.80 -5.03
N ALA A 203 21.05 8.27 -6.17
CA ALA A 203 21.48 7.79 -7.49
C ALA A 203 22.97 8.07 -7.73
N LYS A 204 23.47 9.26 -7.36
CA LYS A 204 24.90 9.61 -7.49
C LYS A 204 25.81 8.74 -6.62
N ASN A 205 25.34 8.34 -5.43
CA ASN A 205 26.13 7.48 -4.55
C ASN A 205 26.25 6.04 -5.07
N ASP A 206 25.33 5.60 -5.93
CA ASP A 206 25.34 4.27 -6.54
C ASP A 206 26.32 4.17 -7.74
N GLU A 207 26.67 5.30 -8.37
CA GLU A 207 27.64 5.35 -9.49
C GLU A 207 29.06 4.92 -9.12
N THR A 208 29.38 4.80 -7.82
CA THR A 208 30.62 4.15 -7.35
C THR A 208 30.67 2.64 -7.67
N SER A 209 29.55 2.06 -8.12
CA SER A 209 29.38 0.65 -8.51
C SER A 209 29.50 0.43 -10.04
N SER A 210 30.63 0.80 -10.65
CA SER A 210 31.18 0.20 -11.89
C SER A 210 30.27 0.01 -13.15
N ALA A 211 29.19 0.77 -13.35
CA ALA A 211 28.41 0.75 -14.59
C ALA A 211 28.30 2.17 -15.21
N PRO A 212 28.60 2.36 -16.51
CA PRO A 212 28.56 3.68 -17.12
C PRO A 212 27.12 4.14 -17.37
N SER A 213 26.79 5.36 -16.91
CA SER A 213 25.57 6.12 -17.24
C SER A 213 24.25 5.37 -17.04
N GLN A 214 23.95 4.98 -15.79
CA GLN A 214 22.63 4.43 -15.45
C GLN A 214 21.60 5.58 -15.49
N ARG A 215 20.54 5.42 -16.30
CA ARG A 215 19.42 6.38 -16.30
C ARG A 215 18.75 6.37 -14.93
N LEU A 216 18.23 7.51 -14.50
CA LEU A 216 17.55 7.62 -13.20
C LEU A 216 16.37 6.64 -13.07
N SER A 217 15.68 6.39 -14.19
CA SER A 217 14.61 5.40 -14.34
C SER A 217 15.03 3.96 -14.05
N ASP A 218 16.31 3.64 -14.23
CA ASP A 218 16.88 2.30 -14.01
C ASP A 218 17.48 2.15 -12.61
N ALA A 219 17.68 3.24 -11.87
CA ALA A 219 18.06 3.19 -10.46
C ALA A 219 16.89 2.69 -9.61
N GLU A 220 17.18 1.95 -8.53
CA GLU A 220 16.16 1.41 -7.63
C GLU A 220 16.17 2.19 -6.33
N ILE A 221 15.36 3.25 -6.23
CA ILE A 221 15.33 4.15 -5.07
C ILE A 221 13.89 4.42 -4.62
N ALA A 222 13.68 4.45 -3.31
CA ALA A 222 12.41 4.83 -2.68
C ALA A 222 12.62 5.94 -1.63
N VAL A 223 11.84 7.01 -1.68
CA VAL A 223 11.93 8.12 -0.73
C VAL A 223 10.57 8.34 -0.07
N PHE A 224 10.56 8.31 1.26
CA PHE A 224 9.35 8.42 2.07
C PHE A 224 9.27 9.81 2.69
N GLY A 225 8.19 10.55 2.41
CA GLY A 225 7.84 11.74 3.19
C GLY A 225 7.50 11.36 4.63
N SER A 226 7.74 12.27 5.56
CA SER A 226 7.55 12.02 6.99
C SER A 226 7.05 13.24 7.75
N ARG A 227 6.08 12.98 8.61
CA ARG A 227 5.50 13.90 9.59
C ARG A 227 6.09 13.69 10.98
N ALA A 228 7.12 12.84 11.14
CA ALA A 228 7.68 12.50 12.44
C ALA A 228 8.22 13.71 13.22
N HIS A 229 8.60 14.79 12.54
CA HIS A 229 8.99 16.04 13.18
C HIS A 229 7.82 16.77 13.87
N LEU A 230 6.59 16.57 13.39
CA LEU A 230 5.35 17.14 13.97
C LEU A 230 4.80 16.29 15.13
N GLU A 231 5.31 15.06 15.31
CA GLU A 231 4.83 14.12 16.32
C GLU A 231 4.93 14.71 17.73
N LYS A 232 5.99 15.47 18.02
CA LYS A 232 6.23 16.07 19.34
C LYS A 232 5.14 17.06 19.74
N GLU A 233 4.73 17.93 18.82
CA GLU A 233 3.68 18.92 19.05
C GLU A 233 2.30 18.25 19.17
N ALA A 234 2.04 17.24 18.35
CA ALA A 234 0.79 16.47 18.41
C ALA A 234 0.66 15.62 19.69
N LEU A 235 1.75 15.10 20.24
CA LEU A 235 1.74 14.30 21.47
C LEU A 235 1.34 15.11 22.71
N ALA A 236 1.65 16.42 22.72
CA ALA A 236 1.36 17.30 23.84
C ALA A 236 -0.14 17.61 24.00
N THR A 237 -0.91 17.52 22.92
CA THR A 237 -2.33 17.90 22.89
C THR A 237 -3.30 16.72 22.93
N ARG A 238 -2.80 15.48 22.75
CA ARG A 238 -3.63 14.27 22.60
C ARG A 238 -3.87 13.52 23.91
N LYS A 239 -5.04 12.87 24.00
CA LYS A 239 -5.40 11.98 25.13
C LYS A 239 -4.40 10.82 25.24
N TRP A 240 -4.03 10.45 26.47
CA TRP A 240 -2.99 9.46 26.77
C TRP A 240 -3.16 8.10 26.09
N TYR A 241 -4.40 7.58 25.98
CA TYR A 241 -4.66 6.29 25.34
C TYR A 241 -4.36 6.31 23.84
N ARG A 242 -4.52 7.46 23.17
CA ARG A 242 -4.14 7.60 21.75
C ARG A 242 -2.62 7.51 21.59
N ASN A 243 -1.88 8.09 22.54
CA ASN A 243 -0.42 8.01 22.56
C ASN A 243 0.06 6.57 22.82
N PHE A 244 -0.62 5.85 23.74
CA PHE A 244 -0.34 4.42 23.98
C PHE A 244 -0.60 3.56 22.74
N LEU A 245 -1.77 3.72 22.10
CA LEU A 245 -2.12 2.99 20.88
C LEU A 245 -1.16 3.29 19.71
N MET A 246 -0.77 4.55 19.54
CA MET A 246 0.21 4.96 18.53
C MET A 246 1.58 4.32 18.78
N LYS A 247 2.10 4.38 20.02
CA LYS A 247 3.37 3.74 20.38
C LYS A 247 3.32 2.22 20.18
N GLY A 248 2.20 1.59 20.56
CA GLY A 248 1.96 0.17 20.32
C GLY A 248 1.97 -0.15 18.82
N PHE A 249 1.29 0.64 18.00
CA PHE A 249 1.30 0.48 16.55
C PHE A 249 2.71 0.63 15.96
N HIS A 250 3.47 1.65 16.38
CA HIS A 250 4.87 1.83 15.96
C HIS A 250 5.74 0.62 16.33
N LEU A 251 5.54 0.02 17.52
CA LEU A 251 6.24 -1.20 17.90
C LEU A 251 5.89 -2.37 16.98
N VAL A 252 4.61 -2.58 16.65
CA VAL A 252 4.20 -3.66 15.74
C VAL A 252 4.77 -3.44 14.33
N VAL A 253 4.77 -2.20 13.83
CA VAL A 253 5.40 -1.84 12.55
C VAL A 253 6.90 -2.14 12.59
N LEU A 254 7.60 -1.77 13.67
CA LEU A 254 9.02 -2.05 13.85
C LEU A 254 9.32 -3.57 13.84
N LEU A 255 8.50 -4.38 14.51
CA LEU A 255 8.65 -5.84 14.52
C LEU A 255 8.33 -6.51 13.16
N THR A 256 7.52 -5.84 12.34
CA THR A 256 7.07 -6.34 11.03
C THR A 256 8.03 -5.96 9.93
N ALA A 257 8.25 -4.65 9.72
CA ALA A 257 9.08 -4.14 8.64
C ALA A 257 10.53 -3.88 9.06
N GLY A 258 10.86 -3.80 10.36
CA GLY A 258 12.19 -3.46 10.88
C GLY A 258 12.45 -1.94 10.95
N PRO A 259 13.63 -1.51 11.45
CA PRO A 259 14.00 -0.10 11.58
C PRO A 259 14.34 0.57 10.22
N GLY A 260 14.12 1.87 10.09
CA GLY A 260 14.53 2.63 8.89
C GLY A 260 13.61 3.82 8.61
N ILE A 261 12.35 3.53 8.28
CA ILE A 261 11.31 4.54 8.06
C ILE A 261 10.45 4.63 9.33
N ARG A 262 10.36 5.82 9.91
CA ARG A 262 9.59 6.12 11.12
C ARG A 262 8.13 6.39 10.79
N ASP A 263 7.85 7.21 9.78
CA ASP A 263 6.49 7.54 9.35
C ASP A 263 6.12 6.82 8.06
N THR A 264 5.84 5.51 8.19
CA THR A 264 5.40 4.70 7.05
C THR A 264 4.08 5.18 6.44
N GLN A 265 3.22 5.84 7.22
CA GLN A 265 1.84 6.14 6.82
C GLN A 265 1.68 7.52 6.17
N CYS A 266 2.77 8.24 5.89
CA CYS A 266 2.69 9.52 5.20
C CYS A 266 2.22 9.32 3.76
N GLY A 267 1.21 10.08 3.32
CA GLY A 267 0.64 10.02 1.97
C GLY A 267 1.55 10.50 0.83
N PHE A 268 2.83 10.74 1.09
CA PHE A 268 3.76 11.40 0.16
C PHE A 268 5.03 10.56 -0.01
N LYS A 269 5.13 9.82 -1.12
CA LYS A 269 6.21 8.84 -1.33
C LYS A 269 6.65 8.81 -2.78
N MET A 270 7.95 8.93 -3.03
CA MET A 270 8.52 8.95 -4.37
C MET A 270 9.31 7.68 -4.66
N PHE A 271 9.16 7.15 -5.86
CA PHE A 271 9.86 5.96 -6.33
C PHE A 271 10.44 6.24 -7.71
N THR A 272 11.66 5.79 -7.96
CA THR A 272 12.16 5.62 -9.33
C THR A 272 11.36 4.53 -10.04
N ARG A 273 11.28 4.62 -11.36
CA ARG A 273 10.55 3.65 -12.19
C ARG A 273 10.97 2.20 -11.95
N ALA A 274 12.26 1.87 -11.90
CA ALA A 274 12.71 0.50 -11.62
C ALA A 274 12.30 0.00 -10.23
N ALA A 275 12.44 0.83 -9.18
CA ALA A 275 11.93 0.49 -7.86
C ALA A 275 10.40 0.25 -7.86
N ALA A 276 9.64 1.13 -8.53
CA ALA A 276 8.19 0.97 -8.63
C ALA A 276 7.80 -0.33 -9.33
N ARG A 277 8.50 -0.71 -10.41
CA ARG A 277 8.31 -2.01 -11.09
C ARG A 277 8.46 -3.16 -10.09
N LYS A 278 9.50 -3.20 -9.29
CA LYS A 278 9.69 -4.30 -8.34
C LYS A 278 8.69 -4.27 -7.19
N LEU A 279 8.49 -3.10 -6.59
CA LEU A 279 7.67 -2.95 -5.38
C LEU A 279 6.18 -3.20 -5.66
N PHE A 280 5.58 -2.51 -6.63
CA PHE A 280 4.13 -2.57 -6.87
C PHE A 280 3.70 -3.85 -7.61
N THR A 281 4.64 -4.58 -8.20
CA THR A 281 4.39 -5.93 -8.73
C THR A 281 4.41 -7.00 -7.63
N ASN A 282 4.96 -6.68 -6.45
CA ASN A 282 5.04 -7.59 -5.30
C ASN A 282 4.11 -7.22 -4.14
N ILE A 283 3.58 -6.01 -4.10
CA ILE A 283 2.67 -5.60 -3.02
C ILE A 283 1.36 -6.41 -3.07
N ARG A 284 0.88 -6.87 -1.91
CA ARG A 284 -0.30 -7.74 -1.78
C ARG A 284 -1.41 -7.13 -0.94
N LEU A 285 -1.04 -6.31 0.03
CA LEU A 285 -2.01 -5.62 0.86
C LEU A 285 -2.70 -4.52 0.07
N LYS A 286 -4.03 -4.57 0.10
CA LYS A 286 -4.88 -3.67 -0.68
C LYS A 286 -5.33 -2.45 0.12
N ARG A 287 -5.18 -2.44 1.45
CA ARG A 287 -5.74 -1.39 2.32
C ARG A 287 -4.67 -0.48 2.93
N TRP A 288 -4.60 -0.39 4.26
CA TRP A 288 -3.89 0.70 4.95
C TRP A 288 -2.43 0.34 5.23
N CYS A 289 -2.12 -0.94 5.43
CA CYS A 289 -0.76 -1.38 5.75
C CYS A 289 0.11 -1.68 4.53
N PHE A 290 -0.35 -1.36 3.32
CA PHE A 290 0.44 -1.48 2.08
C PHE A 290 1.76 -0.71 2.17
N ASP A 291 1.77 0.44 2.85
CA ASP A 291 2.98 1.24 3.07
C ASP A 291 4.03 0.52 3.92
N VAL A 292 3.58 -0.24 4.92
CA VAL A 292 4.48 -1.04 5.76
C VAL A 292 5.04 -2.23 4.97
N GLU A 293 4.21 -2.81 4.11
CA GLU A 293 4.65 -3.83 3.15
C GLU A 293 5.69 -3.27 2.16
N LEU A 294 5.53 -2.04 1.67
CA LEU A 294 6.54 -1.40 0.83
C LEU A 294 7.89 -1.30 1.53
N VAL A 295 7.92 -0.86 2.79
CA VAL A 295 9.16 -0.79 3.59
C VAL A 295 9.77 -2.19 3.79
N TYR A 296 8.94 -3.21 4.02
CA TYR A 296 9.40 -4.59 4.11
C TYR A 296 10.03 -5.05 2.78
N LEU A 297 9.36 -4.81 1.65
CA LEU A 297 9.83 -5.19 0.32
C LEU A 297 11.11 -4.45 -0.08
N CYS A 298 11.23 -3.14 0.21
CA CYS A 298 12.46 -2.39 -0.05
C CYS A 298 13.66 -3.06 0.64
N LYS A 299 13.52 -3.48 1.91
CA LYS A 299 14.60 -4.16 2.62
C LYS A 299 14.90 -5.54 2.05
N HIS A 300 13.87 -6.32 1.75
CA HIS A 300 14.04 -7.66 1.20
C HIS A 300 14.75 -7.63 -0.16
N LEU A 301 14.36 -6.67 -1.01
CA LEU A 301 14.93 -6.46 -2.35
C LEU A 301 16.21 -5.60 -2.33
N LYS A 302 16.65 -5.15 -1.15
CA LYS A 302 17.81 -4.26 -0.97
C LYS A 302 17.73 -2.94 -1.74
N ILE A 303 16.53 -2.41 -1.93
CA ILE A 303 16.27 -1.11 -2.55
C ILE A 303 16.61 -0.02 -1.52
N PRO A 304 17.59 0.87 -1.78
CA PRO A 304 17.86 2.05 -0.96
C PRO A 304 16.59 2.85 -0.67
N MET A 305 16.41 3.19 0.59
CA MET A 305 15.31 4.05 1.02
C MET A 305 15.72 5.07 2.06
N THR A 306 15.14 6.27 1.98
CA THR A 306 15.38 7.35 2.93
C THR A 306 14.07 8.04 3.32
N GLU A 307 14.10 8.73 4.46
CA GLU A 307 12.98 9.48 5.03
C GLU A 307 13.24 10.98 4.96
N VAL A 308 12.25 11.77 4.54
CA VAL A 308 12.36 13.23 4.34
C VAL A 308 11.21 13.94 5.04
N SER A 309 11.51 14.99 5.81
CA SER A 309 10.47 15.81 6.45
C SER A 309 9.66 16.60 5.43
N VAL A 310 8.33 16.49 5.50
CA VAL A 310 7.40 17.21 4.62
C VAL A 310 6.42 18.07 5.42
N SER A 311 6.08 19.22 4.86
CA SER A 311 5.06 20.13 5.36
C SER A 311 3.71 19.45 5.28
N TRP A 312 3.07 19.29 6.44
CA TRP A 312 1.80 18.60 6.55
C TRP A 312 0.83 19.39 7.43
N THR A 313 -0.42 19.47 7.01
CA THR A 313 -1.51 20.11 7.74
C THR A 313 -2.66 19.13 7.95
N GLU A 314 -3.35 19.24 9.09
CA GLU A 314 -4.50 18.39 9.37
C GLU A 314 -5.72 18.85 8.58
N ILE A 315 -6.18 18.01 7.65
CA ILE A 315 -7.40 18.24 6.88
C ILE A 315 -8.53 17.40 7.50
N PRO A 316 -9.69 18.01 7.85
CA PRO A 316 -10.81 17.27 8.40
C PRO A 316 -11.39 16.26 7.39
N GLY A 317 -12.08 15.24 7.89
CA GLY A 317 -12.75 14.23 7.05
C GLY A 317 -11.97 12.93 6.83
N SER A 318 -11.05 12.58 7.75
CA SER A 318 -10.28 11.32 7.69
C SER A 318 -11.19 10.09 7.53
N LYS A 319 -10.82 9.22 6.59
CA LYS A 319 -11.52 7.96 6.32
C LYS A 319 -11.06 6.81 7.24
N VAL A 320 -10.05 7.03 8.08
CA VAL A 320 -9.54 6.02 9.02
C VAL A 320 -10.43 5.93 10.26
N ARG A 321 -11.22 4.85 10.33
CA ARG A 321 -12.10 4.54 11.48
C ARG A 321 -11.33 3.75 12.56
N MET A 322 -11.85 3.71 13.79
CA MET A 322 -11.27 2.90 14.87
C MET A 322 -11.23 1.40 14.55
N THR A 323 -12.24 0.87 13.85
CA THR A 323 -12.24 -0.52 13.38
C THR A 323 -11.10 -0.81 12.41
N SER A 324 -10.61 0.21 11.67
CA SER A 324 -9.46 0.08 10.78
C SER A 324 -8.18 -0.31 11.53
N ILE A 325 -8.05 0.07 12.80
CA ILE A 325 -6.87 -0.25 13.62
C ILE A 325 -6.74 -1.76 13.81
N LEU A 326 -7.85 -2.46 14.08
CA LEU A 326 -7.84 -3.92 14.22
C LEU A 326 -7.49 -4.60 12.90
N HIS A 327 -8.05 -4.10 11.79
CA HIS A 327 -7.71 -4.59 10.45
C HIS A 327 -6.22 -4.38 10.14
N MET A 328 -5.66 -3.23 10.50
CA MET A 328 -4.24 -2.94 10.29
C MET A 328 -3.34 -3.88 11.09
N VAL A 329 -3.64 -4.14 12.36
CA VAL A 329 -2.88 -5.12 13.16
C VAL A 329 -2.93 -6.51 12.51
N PHE A 330 -4.09 -6.91 11.99
CA PHE A 330 -4.22 -8.16 11.24
C PHE A 330 -3.39 -8.13 9.94
N GLU A 331 -3.41 -7.04 9.17
CA GLU A 331 -2.59 -6.88 7.96
C GLU A 331 -1.08 -6.99 8.27
N LEU A 332 -0.61 -6.43 9.40
CA LEU A 332 0.78 -6.57 9.82
C LEU A 332 1.14 -8.03 10.15
N LEU A 333 0.24 -8.78 10.77
CA LEU A 333 0.41 -10.22 10.99
C LEU A 333 0.49 -10.98 9.65
N LEU A 334 -0.34 -10.61 8.65
CA LEU A 334 -0.30 -11.21 7.32
C LEU A 334 1.06 -11.00 6.65
N ILE A 335 1.67 -9.82 6.75
CA ILE A 335 3.03 -9.57 6.23
C ILE A 335 4.02 -10.55 6.89
N LYS A 336 4.00 -10.63 8.23
CA LYS A 336 4.96 -11.42 8.98
C LYS A 336 4.86 -12.91 8.66
N VAL A 337 3.65 -13.45 8.62
CA VAL A 337 3.41 -14.88 8.36
C VAL A 337 3.54 -15.19 6.87
N GLY A 338 2.95 -14.36 6.01
CA GLY A 338 2.93 -14.55 4.56
C GLY A 338 4.33 -14.55 3.95
N TYR A 339 5.14 -13.53 4.25
CA TYR A 339 6.53 -13.48 3.77
C TYR A 339 7.48 -14.31 4.64
N GLY A 340 7.33 -14.28 5.97
CA GLY A 340 8.25 -14.98 6.89
C GLY A 340 8.26 -16.50 6.73
N LEU A 341 7.12 -17.09 6.35
CA LEU A 341 7.02 -18.53 6.05
C LEU A 341 7.18 -18.86 4.56
N GLY A 342 7.49 -17.87 3.71
CA GLY A 342 7.69 -18.07 2.27
C GLY A 342 6.41 -18.41 1.48
N ILE A 343 5.22 -18.26 2.08
CA ILE A 343 3.93 -18.48 1.41
C ILE A 343 3.76 -17.45 0.28
N TRP A 344 4.18 -16.21 0.53
CA TRP A 344 4.19 -15.14 -0.46
C TRP A 344 5.59 -15.02 -1.08
N LYS A 345 5.72 -15.52 -2.31
CA LYS A 345 6.95 -15.38 -3.09
C LYS A 345 7.16 -13.94 -3.54
N ILE A 346 8.38 -13.44 -3.33
CA ILE A 346 8.82 -12.15 -3.87
C ILE A 346 9.55 -12.43 -5.19
N TYR A 347 9.22 -11.65 -6.22
CA TYR A 347 9.77 -11.77 -7.56
C TYR A 347 10.73 -10.59 -7.78
N SER A 348 11.97 -10.90 -8.14
CA SER A 348 13.02 -9.91 -8.42
C SER A 348 12.97 -9.42 -9.86
#